data_AF-A0A8J5M2M3-F1
#
_entry.id   AF-A0A8J5M2M3-F1
#
_cell.length_a   1.000
_cell.length_b   1.000
_cell.length_c   1.000
_cell.angle_alpha   90.00
_cell.angle_beta   90.00
_cell.angle_gamma   90.00
#
_symmetry.space_group_name_H-M   'P 1'
#
loop_
_entity.id
_entity.type
_entity.pdbx_description
1 polymer ?
#
loop_
_entity_poly.entity_id
_entity_poly.type
_entity_poly.pdbx_seq_one_letter_code
_entity_poly.pdbx_strand_id
1 'polypeptide(L)'
;MNSLAAFSLSTALVPTPNQPTNPARAKPNLTDRDRQDVVLFLLDIRTVARVWKRFKDAWKTAGIVGVNSKIPECSGRKKIDPSAVLAQVPSVSLRRRGNRRSLAKELGLPRAAVQAALIDGLLRRHSTRIRPLLTDVNKKARLRFALKHVSRGPTGLLFSSMHNVVHLDEK
;
A
#
# COMPACT_ATOMS: atom_id res chain seq x y z
N MET A 1 15.63 17.00 -48.88
CA MET A 1 14.22 16.99 -49.33
C MET A 1 13.49 15.97 -48.47
N ASN A 2 12.95 16.43 -47.33
CA ASN A 2 11.51 16.41 -46.96
C ASN A 2 11.23 15.19 -46.07
N SER A 3 11.21 15.32 -44.74
CA SER A 3 10.10 15.87 -43.93
C SER A 3 8.75 15.24 -44.30
N LEU A 4 8.19 14.40 -43.41
CA LEU A 4 7.00 14.74 -42.61
C LEU A 4 6.52 13.52 -41.81
N ALA A 5 6.02 13.84 -40.62
CA ALA A 5 5.49 12.94 -39.62
C ALA A 5 4.24 12.16 -40.09
N ALA A 6 4.02 11.00 -39.49
CA ALA A 6 2.67 10.51 -39.20
C ALA A 6 2.68 9.79 -37.85
N PHE A 7 2.34 10.55 -36.81
CA PHE A 7 1.78 10.01 -35.58
C PHE A 7 0.59 9.12 -35.95
N SER A 8 0.63 7.83 -35.58
CA SER A 8 -0.57 7.00 -35.55
C SER A 8 -0.94 6.71 -34.09
N LEU A 9 -2.23 6.84 -33.85
CA LEU A 9 -2.87 7.03 -32.57
C LEU A 9 -2.76 5.80 -31.67
N SER A 10 -2.45 6.08 -30.40
CA SER A 10 -2.98 5.40 -29.21
C SER A 10 -4.01 4.31 -29.51
N THR A 11 -3.57 3.05 -29.59
CA THR A 11 -4.49 1.92 -29.37
C THR A 11 -4.93 2.02 -27.92
N ALA A 12 -6.13 2.58 -27.73
CA ALA A 12 -6.81 2.62 -26.46
C ALA A 12 -6.78 1.23 -25.83
N LEU A 13 -6.18 1.14 -24.64
CA LEU A 13 -6.43 0.04 -23.73
C LEU A 13 -7.94 0.02 -23.50
N VAL A 14 -8.64 -0.87 -24.19
CA VAL A 14 -10.06 -1.15 -23.94
C VAL A 14 -10.18 -1.39 -22.44
N PRO A 15 -10.97 -0.61 -21.68
CA PRO A 15 -11.26 -0.96 -20.31
C PRO A 15 -11.95 -2.32 -20.37
N THR A 16 -11.29 -3.33 -19.84
CA THR A 16 -11.91 -4.63 -19.56
C THR A 16 -13.26 -4.35 -18.91
N PRO A 17 -14.39 -4.81 -19.46
CA PRO A 17 -15.67 -4.64 -18.81
C PRO A 17 -15.55 -5.25 -17.42
N ASN A 18 -15.86 -4.44 -16.41
CA ASN A 18 -15.89 -4.88 -15.03
C ASN A 18 -16.53 -6.26 -14.97
N GLN A 19 -15.80 -7.25 -14.44
CA GLN A 19 -16.36 -8.58 -14.21
C GLN A 19 -17.69 -8.40 -13.47
N PRO A 20 -18.77 -9.07 -13.91
CA PRO A 20 -20.05 -8.96 -13.23
C PRO A 20 -19.85 -9.33 -11.76
N THR A 21 -20.12 -8.38 -10.87
CA THR A 21 -20.20 -8.64 -9.44
C THR A 21 -21.14 -9.82 -9.26
N ASN A 22 -20.62 -10.94 -8.78
CA ASN A 22 -21.39 -12.17 -8.56
C ASN A 22 -22.69 -11.85 -7.79
N PRO A 23 -23.88 -11.97 -8.41
CA PRO A 23 -25.12 -11.44 -7.84
C PRO A 23 -25.51 -12.16 -6.54
N ALA A 24 -24.97 -13.37 -6.32
CA ALA A 24 -25.18 -14.17 -5.12
C ALA A 24 -24.63 -13.54 -3.82
N ARG A 25 -23.84 -12.45 -3.91
CA ARG A 25 -23.29 -11.75 -2.73
C ARG A 25 -23.90 -10.37 -2.47
N ALA A 26 -24.82 -9.90 -3.31
CA ALA A 26 -25.54 -8.67 -3.05
C ALA A 26 -26.64 -8.95 -2.02
N LYS A 27 -26.55 -8.35 -0.83
CA LYS A 27 -27.66 -8.41 0.13
C LYS A 27 -28.88 -7.74 -0.53
N PRO A 28 -30.07 -8.38 -0.54
CA PRO A 28 -31.25 -7.77 -1.14
C PRO A 28 -31.53 -6.44 -0.45
N ASN A 29 -31.87 -5.43 -1.25
CA ASN A 29 -32.29 -4.14 -0.70
C ASN A 29 -33.60 -4.34 0.08
N LEU A 30 -33.62 -3.83 1.30
CA LEU A 30 -34.77 -3.91 2.21
C LEU A 30 -36.00 -3.25 1.56
N THR A 31 -37.14 -3.95 1.53
CA THR A 31 -38.39 -3.41 0.95
C THR A 31 -38.92 -2.26 1.80
N ASP A 32 -39.78 -1.40 1.25
CA ASP A 32 -40.27 -0.24 2.01
C ASP A 32 -41.06 -0.62 3.27
N ARG A 33 -41.71 -1.79 3.25
CA ARG A 33 -42.41 -2.35 4.42
C ARG A 33 -41.43 -2.76 5.50
N ASP A 34 -40.40 -3.51 5.12
CA ASP A 34 -39.32 -3.91 6.02
C ASP A 34 -38.59 -2.68 6.62
N ARG A 35 -38.44 -1.57 5.87
CA ARG A 35 -37.87 -0.31 6.38
C ARG A 35 -38.75 0.33 7.45
N GLN A 36 -40.07 0.32 7.26
CA GLN A 36 -41.03 0.84 8.23
C GLN A 36 -41.01 -0.01 9.50
N ASP A 37 -40.98 -1.33 9.37
CA ASP A 37 -40.91 -2.25 10.51
C ASP A 37 -39.61 -2.08 11.31
N VAL A 38 -38.46 -1.87 10.65
CA VAL A 38 -37.20 -1.55 11.33
C VAL A 38 -37.30 -0.26 12.14
N VAL A 39 -37.92 0.79 11.60
CA VAL A 39 -38.07 2.07 12.29
C VAL A 39 -39.02 1.96 13.48
N LEU A 40 -40.08 1.17 13.38
CA LEU A 40 -41.10 1.02 14.41
C LEU A 40 -40.69 0.06 15.53
N PHE A 41 -40.01 -1.04 15.20
CA PHE A 41 -39.79 -2.14 16.16
C PHE A 41 -38.32 -2.36 16.55
N LEU A 42 -37.35 -1.92 15.76
CA LEU A 42 -35.92 -2.26 15.96
C LEU A 42 -35.04 -1.06 16.35
N LEU A 43 -35.53 0.16 16.19
CA LEU A 43 -34.78 1.37 16.49
C LEU A 43 -35.41 2.15 17.64
N ASP A 44 -34.59 2.53 18.62
CA ASP A 44 -35.01 3.46 19.67
C ASP A 44 -35.33 4.84 19.05
N ILE A 45 -36.42 5.47 19.48
CA ILE A 45 -36.87 6.81 19.07
C ILE A 45 -35.72 7.83 19.13
N ARG A 46 -34.82 7.71 20.12
CA ARG A 46 -33.64 8.57 20.25
C ARG A 46 -32.68 8.44 19.06
N THR A 47 -32.53 7.23 18.51
CA THR A 47 -31.69 7.00 17.33
C THR A 47 -32.28 7.63 16.08
N VAL A 48 -33.60 7.53 15.90
CA VAL A 48 -34.34 8.18 14.80
C VAL A 48 -34.21 9.70 14.90
N ALA A 49 -34.47 10.28 16.07
CA ALA A 49 -34.33 11.73 16.30
C ALA A 49 -32.91 12.23 16.01
N ARG A 50 -31.88 11.46 16.40
CA ARG A 50 -30.48 11.79 16.13
C ARG A 50 -30.13 11.75 14.64
N VAL A 51 -30.62 10.76 13.89
CA VAL A 51 -30.42 10.68 12.43
C VAL A 51 -31.16 11.82 11.74
N TRP A 52 -32.39 12.11 12.15
CA TRP A 52 -33.18 13.22 11.61
C TRP A 52 -32.53 14.59 11.86
N LYS A 53 -31.99 14.82 13.06
CA LYS A 53 -31.23 16.05 13.36
C LYS A 53 -30.03 16.20 12.40
N ARG A 54 -29.27 15.12 12.18
CA ARG A 54 -28.14 15.12 11.24
C ARG A 54 -28.55 15.40 9.81
N PHE A 55 -29.69 14.87 9.38
CA PHE A 55 -30.25 15.18 8.06
C PHE A 55 -30.52 16.67 7.92
N LYS A 56 -31.20 17.29 8.90
CA LYS A 56 -31.47 18.74 8.88
C LYS A 56 -30.19 19.58 8.86
N ASP A 57 -29.15 19.18 9.60
CA ASP A 57 -27.86 19.88 9.64
C ASP A 57 -27.12 19.77 8.29
N ALA A 58 -27.13 18.57 7.68
CA ALA A 58 -26.55 18.34 6.36
C ALA A 58 -27.34 19.09 5.26
N TRP A 59 -28.66 19.12 5.36
CA TRP A 59 -29.55 19.80 4.42
C TRP A 59 -29.27 21.30 4.34
N LYS A 60 -29.02 21.95 5.49
CA LYS A 60 -28.62 23.37 5.55
C LYS A 60 -27.29 23.66 4.85
N THR A 61 -26.40 22.67 4.78
CA THR A 61 -25.01 22.87 4.31
C THR A 61 -24.82 22.46 2.85
N ALA A 62 -25.42 21.33 2.43
CA ALA A 62 -25.12 20.68 1.16
C ALA A 62 -26.37 20.29 0.33
N GLY A 63 -27.58 20.65 0.76
CA GLY A 63 -28.83 20.26 0.09
C GLY A 63 -29.25 18.81 0.37
N ILE A 64 -30.03 18.18 -0.52
CA ILE A 64 -30.55 16.82 -0.32
C ILE A 64 -29.43 15.80 -0.53
N VAL A 65 -28.62 15.60 0.50
CA VAL A 65 -27.58 14.57 0.56
C VAL A 65 -27.97 13.56 1.63
N GLY A 66 -27.93 12.27 1.30
CA GLY A 66 -28.26 11.20 2.24
C GLY A 66 -27.35 11.22 3.48
N VAL A 67 -27.91 10.87 4.65
CA VAL A 67 -27.13 10.75 5.89
C VAL A 67 -26.37 9.44 5.90
N ASN A 68 -25.10 9.48 5.51
CA ASN A 68 -24.22 8.32 5.57
C ASN A 68 -23.79 7.99 7.02
N SER A 69 -23.47 6.72 7.26
CA SER A 69 -22.90 6.31 8.54
C SER A 69 -21.54 6.99 8.76
N LYS A 70 -21.27 7.45 9.98
CA LYS A 70 -19.95 7.99 10.37
C LYS A 70 -18.97 6.91 10.83
N ILE A 71 -19.41 5.66 10.91
CA ILE A 71 -18.56 4.53 11.29
C ILE A 71 -17.27 4.49 10.44
N PRO A 72 -17.26 4.59 9.10
CA PRO A 72 -16.01 4.54 8.34
C PRO A 72 -14.99 5.65 8.72
N GLU A 73 -15.45 6.81 9.19
CA GLU A 73 -14.60 7.94 9.55
C GLU A 73 -14.21 7.94 11.05
N CYS A 74 -15.15 7.56 11.90
CA CYS A 74 -15.03 7.59 13.35
C CYS A 74 -14.55 6.27 13.95
N SER A 75 -14.53 5.17 13.18
CA SER A 75 -14.09 3.86 13.66
C SER A 75 -12.63 3.58 13.26
N GLY A 76 -12.03 2.65 13.99
CA GLY A 76 -10.65 2.21 13.77
C GLY A 76 -9.61 3.02 14.54
N ARG A 77 -8.36 2.54 14.46
CA ARG A 77 -7.22 3.18 15.12
C ARG A 77 -6.82 4.46 14.38
N LYS A 78 -6.71 5.57 15.11
CA LYS A 78 -6.17 6.82 14.56
C LYS A 78 -4.68 6.64 14.21
N LYS A 79 -4.31 7.08 13.01
CA LYS A 79 -2.92 7.04 12.54
C LYS A 79 -2.12 8.11 13.30
N ILE A 80 -0.85 7.80 13.54
CA ILE A 80 0.11 8.80 14.04
C ILE A 80 0.42 9.74 12.88
N ASP A 81 0.45 11.05 13.15
CA ASP A 81 0.69 12.05 12.12
C ASP A 81 2.09 11.89 11.53
N PRO A 82 2.19 11.57 10.23
CA PRO A 82 3.47 11.28 9.60
C PRO A 82 4.40 12.49 9.55
N SER A 83 3.84 13.70 9.43
CA SER A 83 4.60 14.97 9.45
C SER A 83 5.36 15.18 10.77
N ALA A 84 4.73 14.85 11.90
CA ALA A 84 5.35 14.94 13.21
C ALA A 84 6.52 13.96 13.37
N VAL A 85 6.40 12.76 12.80
CA VAL A 85 7.50 11.76 12.77
C VAL A 85 8.66 12.27 11.92
N LEU A 86 8.39 12.84 10.75
CA LEU A 86 9.42 13.34 9.85
C LEU A 86 10.19 14.53 10.43
N ALA A 87 9.51 15.44 11.13
CA ALA A 87 10.14 16.59 11.77
C ALA A 87 11.19 16.20 12.82
N GLN A 88 11.02 15.06 13.48
CA GLN A 88 11.93 14.59 14.53
C GLN A 88 13.11 13.76 13.99
N VAL A 89 13.02 13.22 12.78
CA VAL A 89 14.09 12.36 12.21
C VAL A 89 15.45 13.09 12.07
N PRO A 90 15.51 14.39 11.70
CA PRO A 90 16.76 15.14 11.64
C PRO A 90 17.49 15.30 12.98
N SER A 91 16.81 15.24 14.13
CA SER A 91 17.48 15.37 15.44
C SER A 91 18.24 14.11 15.86
N VAL A 92 17.82 12.94 15.35
CA VAL A 92 18.48 11.66 15.63
C VAL A 92 19.83 11.60 14.92
N SER A 93 20.91 11.16 15.56
CA SER A 93 22.21 10.98 14.88
C SER A 93 22.13 9.97 13.71
N LEU A 94 22.86 10.22 12.62
CA LEU A 94 22.84 9.36 11.40
C LEU A 94 23.09 7.88 11.72
N ARG A 95 24.02 7.58 12.63
CA ARG A 95 24.35 6.21 13.07
C ARG A 95 23.14 5.45 13.62
N ARG A 96 22.19 6.14 14.26
CA ARG A 96 21.00 5.53 14.87
C ARG A 96 19.79 5.49 13.94
N ARG A 97 19.83 6.16 12.79
CA ARG A 97 18.74 6.16 11.79
C ARG A 97 18.65 4.87 10.95
N GLY A 98 19.73 4.09 10.87
CA GLY A 98 19.80 2.93 9.96
C GLY A 98 18.93 1.73 10.37
N ASN A 99 18.68 1.54 11.68
CA ASN A 99 17.88 0.43 12.19
C ASN A 99 16.51 0.93 12.63
N ARG A 100 15.43 0.31 12.13
CA ARG A 100 14.05 0.60 12.53
C ARG A 100 13.84 0.57 14.04
N ARG A 101 14.49 -0.38 14.74
CA ARG A 101 14.37 -0.52 16.19
C ARG A 101 15.05 0.65 16.92
N SER A 102 16.26 1.01 16.50
CA SER A 102 17.02 2.13 17.06
C SER A 102 16.31 3.45 16.81
N LEU A 103 15.89 3.70 15.56
CA LEU A 103 15.15 4.91 15.20
C LEU A 103 13.85 5.03 15.99
N ALA A 104 13.08 3.94 16.13
CA ALA A 104 11.87 3.94 16.96
C ALA A 104 12.15 4.31 18.42
N LYS A 105 13.23 3.77 19.00
CA LYS A 105 13.64 4.08 20.37
C LYS A 105 14.03 5.56 20.55
N GLU A 106 14.78 6.12 19.61
CA GLU A 106 15.20 7.52 19.66
C GLU A 106 14.03 8.50 19.45
N LEU A 107 13.05 8.13 18.62
CA LEU A 107 11.85 8.93 18.39
C LEU A 107 10.76 8.73 19.45
N GLY A 108 10.91 7.77 20.38
CA GLY A 108 9.85 7.40 21.31
C GLY A 108 8.59 6.83 20.64
N LEU A 109 8.70 6.34 19.40
CA LEU A 109 7.58 5.84 18.61
C LEU A 109 7.51 4.31 18.60
N PRO A 110 6.32 3.72 18.42
CA PRO A 110 6.22 2.29 18.22
C PRO A 110 6.91 1.88 16.90
N ARG A 111 7.60 0.73 16.90
CA ARG A 111 8.27 0.16 15.72
C ARG A 111 7.34 0.07 14.49
N ALA A 112 6.05 -0.18 14.72
CA ALA A 112 5.04 -0.25 13.67
C ALA A 112 4.82 1.09 12.95
N ALA A 113 4.92 2.23 13.66
CA ALA A 113 4.78 3.55 13.06
C ALA A 113 5.94 3.85 12.10
N VAL A 114 7.17 3.57 12.52
CA VAL A 114 8.35 3.68 11.64
C VAL A 114 8.24 2.73 10.44
N GLN A 115 7.68 1.53 10.62
CA GLN A 115 7.44 0.60 9.52
C GLN A 115 6.40 1.15 8.53
N ALA A 116 5.28 1.68 9.01
CA ALA A 116 4.26 2.30 8.17
C ALA A 116 4.84 3.48 7.39
N ALA A 117 5.58 4.38 8.05
CA ALA A 117 6.24 5.51 7.39
C ALA A 117 7.25 5.09 6.29
N LEU A 118 7.89 3.93 6.44
CA LEU A 118 8.75 3.37 5.38
C LEU A 118 7.94 2.79 4.21
N ILE A 119 6.79 2.15 4.48
CA ILE A 119 5.91 1.57 3.46
C ILE A 119 5.21 2.69 2.67
N ASP A 120 4.75 3.71 3.38
CA ASP A 120 4.10 4.90 2.84
C ASP A 120 5.09 5.81 2.08
N GLY A 121 6.40 5.48 2.07
CA GLY A 121 7.43 6.19 1.32
C GLY A 121 7.91 7.51 1.94
N LEU A 122 7.42 7.83 3.14
CA LEU A 122 7.77 9.05 3.88
C LEU A 122 9.21 9.01 4.39
N LEU A 123 9.65 7.83 4.83
CA LEU A 123 11.04 7.56 5.19
C LEU A 123 11.70 6.74 4.10
N ARG A 124 12.92 7.13 3.70
CA ARG A 124 13.73 6.38 2.74
C ARG A 124 14.89 5.69 3.44
N ARG A 125 15.12 4.41 3.09
CA ARG A 125 16.35 3.71 3.48
C ARG A 125 17.48 4.10 2.54
N HIS A 126 18.60 4.51 3.11
CA HIS A 126 19.84 4.70 2.37
C HIS A 126 20.64 3.39 2.39
N SER A 127 20.99 2.86 1.22
CA SER A 127 21.99 1.80 1.11
C SER A 127 23.38 2.40 1.02
N THR A 128 24.36 1.76 1.66
CA THR A 128 25.77 2.12 1.54
C THR A 128 26.33 1.69 0.19
N ARG A 129 27.35 2.38 -0.33
CA ARG A 129 28.04 2.04 -1.59
C ARG A 129 28.52 0.58 -1.64
N ILE A 130 28.99 0.05 -0.51
CA ILE A 130 29.50 -1.33 -0.37
C ILE A 130 28.39 -2.38 -0.52
N ARG A 131 27.13 -2.03 -0.23
CA ARG A 131 25.97 -2.95 -0.27
C ARG A 131 24.80 -2.24 -0.93
N PRO A 132 24.86 -2.02 -2.26
CA PRO A 132 23.78 -1.35 -2.98
C PRO A 132 22.50 -2.18 -2.88
N LEU A 133 21.36 -1.49 -2.83
CA LEU A 133 20.06 -2.17 -2.91
C LEU A 133 19.93 -2.83 -4.29
N LEU A 134 19.71 -4.15 -4.31
CA LEU A 134 19.51 -4.86 -5.59
C LEU A 134 18.17 -4.46 -6.18
N THR A 135 18.22 -3.83 -7.37
CA THR A 135 17.05 -3.69 -8.24
C THR A 135 16.60 -5.07 -8.73
N ASP A 136 15.36 -5.20 -9.19
CA ASP A 136 14.86 -6.49 -9.69
C ASP A 136 15.63 -6.98 -10.92
N VAL A 137 16.16 -6.06 -11.72
CA VAL A 137 17.10 -6.36 -12.82
C VAL A 137 18.38 -6.99 -12.26
N ASN A 138 18.99 -6.39 -11.23
CA ASN A 138 20.20 -6.90 -10.60
C ASN A 138 19.97 -8.27 -9.94
N LYS A 139 18.80 -8.48 -9.32
CA LYS A 139 18.43 -9.79 -8.75
C LYS A 139 18.36 -10.86 -9.84
N LYS A 140 17.69 -10.58 -10.96
CA LYS A 140 17.58 -11.52 -12.09
C LYS A 140 18.96 -11.82 -12.70
N ALA A 141 19.80 -10.80 -12.89
CA ALA A 141 21.15 -10.99 -13.41
C ALA A 141 21.99 -11.90 -12.50
N ARG A 142 21.96 -11.66 -11.18
CA ARG A 142 22.65 -12.51 -10.20
C ARG A 142 22.11 -13.94 -10.16
N LEU A 143 20.79 -14.11 -10.26
CA LEU A 143 20.17 -15.44 -10.30
C LEU A 143 20.61 -16.20 -11.55
N ARG A 144 20.60 -15.56 -12.73
CA ARG A 144 21.09 -16.17 -13.97
C ARG A 144 22.56 -16.55 -13.86
N PHE A 145 23.38 -15.68 -13.27
CA PHE A 145 24.79 -15.99 -13.04
C PHE A 145 24.96 -17.21 -12.13
N ALA A 146 24.23 -17.29 -11.02
CA ALA A 146 24.28 -18.45 -10.12
C ALA A 146 23.83 -19.73 -10.84
N LEU A 147 22.72 -19.68 -11.59
CA LEU A 147 22.20 -20.83 -12.33
C LEU A 147 23.16 -21.35 -13.40
N LYS A 148 23.97 -20.48 -14.02
CA LYS A 148 25.03 -20.92 -14.96
C LYS A 148 26.09 -21.80 -14.30
N HIS A 149 26.28 -21.66 -12.99
CA HIS A 149 27.27 -22.41 -12.22
C HIS A 149 26.63 -23.55 -11.41
N VAL A 150 25.39 -23.92 -11.73
CA VAL A 150 24.71 -25.07 -11.14
C VAL A 150 24.48 -26.11 -12.23
N SER A 151 24.99 -27.32 -12.01
CA SER A 151 24.79 -28.49 -12.87
C SER A 151 23.88 -29.51 -12.19
N ARG A 152 23.28 -30.41 -12.98
CA ARG A 152 22.57 -31.58 -12.45
C ARG A 152 23.56 -32.73 -12.29
N GLY A 153 23.75 -33.17 -11.06
CA GLY A 153 24.48 -34.37 -10.70
C GLY A 153 23.56 -35.55 -10.38
N PRO A 154 24.14 -36.72 -10.08
CA PRO A 154 23.41 -37.96 -9.84
C PRO A 154 22.49 -37.92 -8.61
N THR A 155 22.81 -37.10 -7.61
CA THR A 155 22.03 -36.97 -6.36
C THR A 155 21.28 -35.64 -6.23
N GLY A 156 21.34 -34.76 -7.24
CA GLY A 156 20.66 -33.46 -7.20
C GLY A 156 21.41 -32.35 -7.93
N LEU A 157 21.15 -31.10 -7.54
CA LEU A 157 21.84 -29.94 -8.08
C LEU A 157 23.22 -29.79 -7.41
N LEU A 158 24.28 -29.72 -8.21
CA LEU A 158 25.66 -29.52 -7.76
C LEU A 158 26.17 -28.18 -8.27
N PHE A 159 26.98 -27.49 -7.47
CA PHE A 159 27.70 -26.31 -7.96
C PHE A 159 28.90 -26.74 -8.82
N SER A 160 29.20 -25.96 -9.85
CA SER A 160 30.42 -26.11 -10.64
C SER A 160 31.63 -25.92 -9.74
N SER A 161 32.63 -26.80 -9.86
CA SER A 161 33.85 -26.72 -9.05
C SER A 161 34.78 -25.58 -9.44
N MET A 162 34.58 -24.99 -10.63
CA MET A 162 35.29 -23.81 -11.13
C MET A 162 36.83 -23.90 -11.09
N HIS A 163 37.41 -25.12 -11.05
CA HIS A 163 38.87 -25.33 -11.00
C HIS A 163 39.63 -24.76 -12.21
N ASN A 164 38.91 -24.45 -13.29
CA ASN A 164 39.43 -23.88 -14.53
C ASN A 164 39.07 -22.38 -14.71
N VAL A 165 38.55 -21.71 -13.68
CA VAL A 165 38.15 -20.29 -13.75
C VAL A 165 38.99 -19.47 -12.79
N VAL A 166 39.66 -18.44 -13.30
CA VAL A 166 40.38 -17.44 -12.49
C VAL A 166 39.54 -16.17 -12.45
N HIS A 167 39.18 -15.73 -11.24
CA HIS A 167 38.47 -14.46 -11.03
C HIS A 167 39.49 -13.33 -10.80
N LEU A 168 39.56 -12.39 -11.73
CA LEU A 168 40.34 -11.17 -11.60
C LEU A 168 39.40 -10.04 -11.20
N ASP A 169 39.70 -9.35 -10.11
CA ASP A 169 38.99 -8.16 -9.65
C ASP A 169 40.01 -7.04 -9.45
N GLU A 170 39.86 -5.95 -10.20
CA GLU A 170 40.70 -4.77 -10.05
C GLU A 170 40.10 -3.86 -8.98
N LYS A 171 40.97 -3.33 -8.12
CA LYS A 171 40.60 -2.49 -6.98
C LYS A 171 40.71 -1.01 -7.28
#